data_AF-A0A850LWV2-F1
#
_entry.id   AF-A0A850LWV2-F1
#
_cell.length_a   1.000
_cell.length_b   1.000
_cell.length_c   1.000
_cell.angle_alpha   90.00
_cell.angle_beta   90.00
_cell.angle_gamma   90.00
#
_symmetry.space_group_name_H-M   'P 1'
#
loop_
_entity.id
_entity.type
_entity.pdbx_description
1 polymer ?
#
loop_
_entity_poly.entity_id
_entity_poly.type
_entity_poly.pdbx_seq_one_letter_code
_entity_poly.pdbx_strand_id
1 'polypeptide(L)'
;MSLDEIPNQITVSLGRRGFDPIHPKQCSKCGNPNQSRLKLLEKIEQDKVIHEKGEKSTIDYKIQCLNCQNIFYIRLQHLIHYQEDEEKRVTTKVNILDVNKNDLGWLGNY
;
A
#
# COMPACT_ATOMS: atom_id res chain seq x y z
N MET A 1 -9.32 8.17 -12.17
CA MET A 1 -8.57 7.39 -11.17
C MET A 1 -7.10 7.75 -11.32
N SER A 2 -6.45 8.26 -10.27
CA SER A 2 -5.06 8.73 -10.32
C SER A 2 -4.21 7.96 -9.30
N LEU A 3 -2.89 7.90 -9.53
CA LEU A 3 -1.93 7.39 -8.56
C LEU A 3 -1.79 8.31 -7.33
N ASP A 4 -2.47 9.46 -7.30
CA ASP A 4 -2.44 10.43 -6.21
C ASP A 4 -2.99 9.90 -4.89
N GLU A 5 -3.88 8.89 -4.93
CA GLU A 5 -4.42 8.24 -3.73
C GLU A 5 -3.36 7.41 -3.00
N ILE A 6 -2.33 6.95 -3.70
CA ILE A 6 -1.19 6.25 -3.09
C ILE A 6 -0.26 7.32 -2.52
N PRO A 7 0.20 7.20 -1.26
CA PRO A 7 1.11 8.17 -0.67
C PRO A 7 2.42 8.25 -1.47
N ASN A 8 3.03 9.44 -1.53
CA ASN A 8 4.33 9.60 -2.17
C ASN A 8 5.46 8.98 -1.34
N GLN A 9 5.27 8.89 -0.03
CA GLN A 9 6.26 8.45 0.93
C GLN A 9 5.57 7.66 2.03
N ILE A 10 6.17 6.54 2.39
CA ILE A 10 5.82 5.72 3.56
C ILE A 10 7.08 5.52 4.40
N THR A 11 6.94 4.96 5.58
CA THR A 11 8.08 4.69 6.47
C THR A 11 8.17 3.21 6.79
N VAL A 12 9.38 2.66 6.74
CA VAL A 12 9.69 1.36 7.32
C VAL A 12 10.36 1.56 8.67
N SER A 13 9.94 0.81 9.68
CA SER A 13 10.62 0.82 10.98
C SER A 13 11.89 -0.02 10.91
N LEU A 14 13.03 0.58 11.25
CA LEU A 14 14.32 -0.08 11.35
C LEU A 14 14.70 -0.38 12.82
N GLY A 15 13.69 -0.56 13.68
CA GLY A 15 13.87 -0.79 15.11
C GLY A 15 14.56 0.40 15.80
N ARG A 16 15.69 0.16 16.47
CA ARG A 16 16.46 1.21 17.17
C ARG A 16 17.09 2.24 16.25
N ARG A 17 17.21 1.95 14.94
CA ARG A 17 17.74 2.88 13.94
C ARG A 17 16.71 3.91 13.47
N GLY A 18 15.50 3.87 14.01
CA GLY A 18 14.43 4.81 13.68
C GLY A 18 13.60 4.33 12.49
N PHE A 19 13.31 5.26 11.57
CA PHE A 19 12.46 5.03 10.41
C PHE A 19 13.19 5.45 9.14
N ASP A 20 13.02 4.66 8.08
CA ASP A 20 13.57 4.98 6.77
C ASP A 20 12.42 5.27 5.79
N PRO A 21 12.46 6.41 5.08
CA PRO A 21 11.43 6.75 4.12
C PRO A 21 11.56 5.93 2.83
N ILE A 22 10.44 5.40 2.35
CA ILE A 22 10.34 4.62 1.12
C ILE A 22 9.29 5.24 0.20
N HIS A 23 9.57 5.23 -1.11
CA HIS A 23 8.62 5.63 -2.14
C HIS A 23 7.87 4.39 -2.62
N PRO A 24 6.56 4.25 -2.35
CA PRO A 24 5.80 3.07 -2.78
C PRO A 24 5.52 3.07 -4.29
N LYS A 25 5.54 4.25 -4.93
CA LYS A 25 5.31 4.43 -6.38
C LYS A 25 6.54 4.05 -7.21
N GLN A 26 7.06 2.85 -7.02
CA GLN A 26 8.18 2.29 -7.77
C GLN A 26 7.82 0.92 -8.33
N CYS A 27 8.43 0.56 -9.47
CA CYS A 27 8.19 -0.76 -10.05
C CYS A 27 8.78 -1.87 -9.17
N SER A 28 7.96 -2.85 -8.79
CA SER A 28 8.40 -4.00 -7.98
C SER A 28 9.47 -4.89 -8.62
N LYS A 29 9.56 -4.89 -9.95
CA LYS A 29 10.50 -5.76 -10.70
C LYS A 29 11.79 -5.05 -11.10
N CYS A 30 11.70 -3.88 -11.71
CA CYS A 30 12.86 -3.16 -12.24
C CYS A 30 13.32 -1.98 -11.38
N GLY A 31 12.63 -1.71 -10.26
CA GLY A 31 13.00 -0.64 -9.33
C GLY A 31 12.88 0.77 -9.90
N ASN A 32 12.29 0.96 -11.08
CA ASN A 32 12.18 2.27 -11.70
C ASN A 32 11.38 3.23 -10.79
N PRO A 33 11.99 4.34 -10.31
CA PRO A 33 11.33 5.30 -9.43
C PRO A 33 10.46 6.31 -10.19
N ASN A 34 10.52 6.31 -11.53
CA ASN A 34 9.79 7.29 -12.34
C ASN A 34 8.29 6.99 -12.38
N GLN A 35 7.51 7.77 -11.62
CA GLN A 35 6.06 7.65 -11.52
C GLN A 35 5.33 7.81 -12.87
N SER A 36 5.86 8.63 -13.80
CA SER A 36 5.27 8.78 -15.14
C SER A 36 5.31 7.48 -15.96
N ARG A 37 6.14 6.51 -15.56
CA ARG A 37 6.23 5.18 -16.17
C ARG A 37 5.38 4.14 -15.43
N LEU A 38 4.55 4.55 -14.47
CA LEU A 38 3.56 3.69 -13.83
C LEU A 38 2.17 4.09 -14.31
N LYS A 39 1.42 3.12 -14.81
CA LYS A 39 0.03 3.30 -15.24
C LYS A 39 -0.88 2.56 -14.28
N LEU A 40 -1.81 3.28 -13.65
CA LEU A 40 -2.89 2.66 -12.90
C LEU A 40 -3.86 2.00 -13.89
N LEU A 41 -4.11 0.70 -13.72
CA LEU A 41 -5.05 -0.05 -14.52
C LEU A 41 -6.41 -0.17 -13.83
N GLU A 42 -6.40 -0.39 -12.52
CA GLU A 42 -7.62 -0.72 -11.77
C GLU A 42 -7.43 -0.35 -10.29
N LYS A 43 -8.53 0.07 -9.65
CA LYS A 43 -8.64 0.21 -8.20
C LYS A 43 -9.68 -0.80 -7.73
N ILE A 44 -9.30 -1.68 -6.81
CA ILE A 44 -10.15 -2.75 -6.29
C ILE A 44 -10.32 -2.51 -4.80
N GLU A 45 -11.52 -2.10 -4.39
CA GLU A 45 -11.88 -1.99 -2.98
C GLU A 45 -12.36 -3.36 -2.50
N GLN A 46 -11.79 -3.85 -1.40
CA GLN A 46 -12.21 -5.10 -0.76
C GLN A 46 -13.22 -4.80 0.35
N ASP A 47 -14.04 -5.80 0.67
CA ASP A 47 -15.01 -5.70 1.74
C ASP A 47 -14.36 -5.29 3.07
N LYS A 48 -14.99 -4.35 3.75
CA LYS A 48 -14.56 -3.88 5.06
C LYS A 48 -14.78 -4.99 6.07
N VAL A 49 -13.73 -5.33 6.81
CA VAL A 49 -13.81 -6.28 7.92
C VAL A 49 -13.99 -5.48 9.20
N ILE A 50 -15.16 -5.64 9.83
CA ILE A 50 -15.52 -4.96 11.08
C ILE A 50 -15.38 -5.96 12.23
N HIS A 51 -14.66 -5.57 13.27
CA HIS A 51 -14.52 -6.30 14.53
C HIS A 51 -14.89 -5.39 15.70
N GLU A 52 -15.20 -5.97 16.86
CA GLU A 52 -15.59 -5.22 18.08
C GLU A 52 -14.56 -4.16 18.50
N LYS A 53 -13.28 -4.33 18.16
CA LYS A 53 -12.18 -3.46 18.56
C LYS A 53 -11.60 -2.62 17.42
N GLY A 54 -12.22 -2.65 16.23
CA GLY A 54 -11.67 -1.92 15.10
C GLY A 54 -12.12 -2.41 13.73
N GLU A 55 -11.58 -1.75 12.72
CA GLU A 55 -11.95 -1.96 11.33
C GLU A 55 -10.70 -2.16 10.47
N LYS A 56 -10.87 -2.98 9.44
CA LYS A 56 -9.89 -3.10 8.37
C LYS A 56 -10.58 -2.86 7.04
N SER A 57 -10.13 -1.85 6.30
CA SER A 57 -10.44 -1.71 4.88
C SER A 57 -9.19 -1.99 4.05
N THR A 58 -9.36 -2.56 2.86
CA THR A 58 -8.24 -2.90 1.98
C THR A 58 -8.54 -2.41 0.57
N ILE A 59 -7.57 -1.74 -0.05
CA ILE A 59 -7.66 -1.24 -1.42
C ILE A 59 -6.43 -1.72 -2.18
N ASP A 60 -6.66 -2.42 -3.28
CA ASP A 60 -5.63 -2.90 -4.18
C ASP A 60 -5.58 -2.03 -5.44
N TYR A 61 -4.43 -1.41 -5.69
CA TYR A 61 -4.17 -0.64 -6.90
C TYR A 61 -3.38 -1.50 -7.88
N LYS A 62 -4.01 -1.90 -8.99
CA LYS A 62 -3.36 -2.65 -10.07
C LYS A 62 -2.56 -1.69 -10.94
N ILE A 63 -1.25 -1.90 -11.00
CA ILE A 63 -0.31 -0.99 -11.68
C ILE A 63 0.46 -1.76 -12.74
N GLN A 64 0.63 -1.12 -13.91
CA GLN A 64 1.52 -1.57 -14.97
C GLN A 64 2.73 -0.65 -15.06
N CYS A 65 3.93 -1.22 -15.00
CA CYS A 65 5.15 -0.48 -15.32
C CYS A 65 5.33 -0.41 -16.83
N LEU A 66 5.27 0.78 -17.42
CA LEU A 66 5.47 0.99 -18.86
C LEU A 66 6.92 0.77 -19.32
N ASN A 67 7.89 0.70 -18.39
CA ASN A 67 9.30 0.44 -18.72
C ASN A 67 9.58 -1.05 -18.97
N CYS A 68 9.04 -1.94 -18.13
CA CYS A 68 9.31 -3.38 -18.21
C CYS A 68 8.05 -4.24 -18.43
N GLN A 69 6.90 -3.58 -18.64
CA GLN A 69 5.58 -4.19 -18.82
C GLN A 69 5.09 -5.06 -17.65
N ASN A 70 5.79 -5.04 -16.50
CA ASN A 70 5.39 -5.79 -15.32
C ASN A 70 4.09 -5.26 -14.73
N ILE A 71 3.17 -6.16 -14.39
CA ILE A 71 1.93 -5.86 -13.66
C ILE A 71 2.11 -6.32 -12.22
N PHE A 72 1.75 -5.46 -11.28
CA PHE A 72 1.80 -5.72 -9.85
C PHE A 72 0.69 -4.94 -9.14
N TYR A 73 0.49 -5.20 -7.85
CA TYR A 73 -0.48 -4.47 -7.05
C TYR A 73 0.23 -3.74 -5.91
N ILE A 74 -0.21 -2.52 -5.62
CA ILE A 74 0.06 -1.85 -4.35
C ILE A 74 -1.19 -2.00 -3.50
N ARG A 75 -1.07 -2.67 -2.37
CA ARG A 75 -2.16 -2.90 -1.43
C ARG A 75 -2.04 -1.93 -0.26
N LEU A 76 -3.07 -1.12 -0.05
CA LEU A 76 -3.24 -0.31 1.15
C LEU A 76 -4.20 -1.01 2.10
N GLN A 77 -3.78 -1.27 3.34
CA GLN A 77 -4.63 -1.80 4.40
C GLN A 77 -4.77 -0.75 5.49
N HIS A 78 -5.92 -0.09 5.54
CA HIS A 78 -6.23 0.85 6.61
C HIS A 78 -6.73 0.05 7.82
N LEU A 79 -6.03 0.22 8.94
CA LEU A 79 -6.35 -0.42 10.21
C LEU A 79 -6.76 0.67 11.19
N ILE A 80 -8.00 0.62 11.63
CA ILE A 80 -8.60 1.55 12.60
C ILE A 80 -8.84 0.75 13.88
N HIS A 81 -8.38 1.25 15.02
CA HIS A 81 -8.61 0.64 16.34
C HIS A 81 -9.50 1.53 17.18
N TYR A 82 -10.58 0.95 17.72
CA TYR A 82 -11.51 1.59 18.63
C TYR A 82 -11.24 1.24 20.09
N GLN A 83 -11.26 2.23 20.97
CA GLN A 83 -11.27 2.02 22.41
C GLN A 83 -12.38 2.89 23.02
N GLU A 84 -13.29 2.29 23.79
CA GLU A 84 -14.43 3.00 24.41
C GLU A 84 -15.26 3.78 23.36
N ASP A 85 -15.47 3.16 22.19
CA ASP A 85 -16.16 3.72 21.02
C ASP A 85 -15.49 4.96 20.38
N GLU A 86 -14.28 5.32 20.81
CA GLU A 86 -13.46 6.37 20.20
C GLU A 86 -12.34 5.79 19.32
N GLU A 87 -12.06 6.46 18.20
CA GLU A 87 -10.95 6.11 17.31
C GLU A 87 -9.61 6.48 17.95
N LYS A 88 -8.81 5.46 18.30
CA LYS A 88 -7.54 5.67 19.02
C LYS A 88 -6.32 5.66 18.11
N ARG A 89 -6.34 4.83 17.07
CA ARG A 89 -5.16 4.65 16.21
C ARG A 89 -5.58 4.25 14.81
N VAL A 90 -5.09 5.00 13.83
CA VAL A 90 -5.10 4.63 12.43
C VAL A 90 -3.68 4.31 12.02
N THR A 91 -3.49 3.22 11.29
CA THR A 91 -2.26 2.98 10.56
C THR A 91 -2.60 2.35 9.22
N THR A 92 -1.92 2.80 8.17
CA THR A 92 -2.07 2.20 6.85
C THR A 92 -0.84 1.36 6.54
N LYS A 93 -1.03 0.05 6.35
CA LYS A 93 0.03 -0.82 5.86
C LYS A 93 0.06 -0.79 4.34
N VAL A 94 1.26 -0.74 3.78
CA VAL A 94 1.47 -0.79 2.33
C VAL A 94 2.23 -2.05 1.98
N ASN A 95 1.62 -2.90 1.15
CA ASN A 95 2.20 -4.14 0.67
C ASN A 95 2.30 -4.12 -0.86
N ILE A 96 3.21 -4.94 -1.40
CA ILE A 96 3.31 -5.18 -2.84
C ILE A 96 2.85 -6.60 -3.12
N LEU A 97 1.98 -6.78 -4.10
CA LEU A 97 1.57 -8.11 -4.57
C LEU A 97 2.02 -8.34 -6.01
N ASP A 98 2.25 -9.60 -6.37
CA ASP A 98 2.48 -9.99 -7.76
C ASP A 98 1.18 -9.98 -8.59
N VAL A 99 1.28 -10.31 -9.87
CA VAL A 99 0.14 -10.38 -10.79
C VAL A 99 -0.92 -11.42 -10.37
N ASN A 100 -0.53 -12.44 -9.62
CA ASN A 100 -1.40 -13.49 -9.09
C ASN A 100 -1.98 -13.12 -7.72
N LYS A 101 -1.74 -11.90 -7.23
CA LYS A 101 -2.10 -11.39 -5.90
C LYS A 101 -1.40 -12.12 -4.74
N ASN A 102 -0.27 -12.79 -5.00
CA ASN A 102 0.60 -13.28 -3.93
C ASN A 102 1.30 -12.09 -3.28
N ASP A 103 1.31 -12.05 -1.95
CA ASP A 103 1.99 -11.00 -1.20
C ASP A 103 3.51 -11.16 -1.32
N LEU A 104 4.16 -10.18 -1.96
CA LEU A 104 5.62 -10.12 -2.12
C LEU A 104 6.30 -9.49 -0.92
N GLY A 105 5.52 -8.88 -0.01
CA GLY A 105 6.02 -8.33 1.24
C GLY A 105 5.42 -6.99 1.59
N TRP A 106 5.53 -6.70 2.89
CA TRP A 106 5.23 -5.40 3.45
C TRP A 106 6.36 -4.41 3.13
N LEU A 107 5.98 -3.22 2.66
CA LEU A 107 6.90 -2.15 2.26
C LEU A 107 7.06 -1.08 3.35
N GLY A 108 6.00 -0.77 4.09
CA GLY A 108 6.02 0.29 5.10
C GLY A 108 4.63 0.67 5.60
N ASN A 109 4.59 1.64 6.51
CA ASN A 109 3.36 2.22 7.04
C ASN A 109 3.37 3.74 6.95
N TYR A 110 2.18 4.33 7.01
CA TYR A 110 1.97 5.77 7.26
C TYR A 110 0.66 5.99 8.03
#